data_AF-A0A1F2RH86-F1
#
_entry.id   AF-A0A1F2RH86-F1
#
_cell.length_a   1.000
_cell.length_b   1.000
_cell.length_c   1.000
_cell.angle_alpha   90.00
_cell.angle_beta   90.00
_cell.angle_gamma   90.00
#
_symmetry.space_group_name_H-M   'P 1'
#
loop_
_entity.id
_entity.type
_entity.pdbx_description
1 polymer ?
#
loop_
_entity_poly.entity_id
_entity_poly.type
_entity_poly.pdbx_seq_one_letter_code
_entity_poly.pdbx_strand_id
1 'polypeptide(L)'
;MAQQPTRKARKNSAKLERLEARISREQKRIIERAAGLRGTSVTEFVVASAQQAATTTIKDYEMLRLHGEAREAFVNALLNPPAPNAAAKRAVNRYQQRSSR
;
A
#
# COMPACT_ATOMS: atom_id res chain seq x y z
N MET A 1 9.93 -54.48 -8.34
CA MET A 1 8.93 -53.60 -7.72
C MET A 1 9.65 -52.35 -7.24
N ALA A 2 9.54 -51.26 -8.01
CA ALA A 2 10.27 -50.03 -7.77
C ALA A 2 9.59 -49.19 -6.68
N GLN A 3 10.35 -48.83 -5.65
CA GLN A 3 9.93 -47.93 -4.60
C GLN A 3 9.77 -46.52 -5.20
N GLN A 4 8.58 -45.94 -5.07
CA GLN A 4 8.33 -44.54 -5.40
C GLN A 4 8.92 -43.65 -4.29
N PRO A 5 9.77 -42.66 -4.59
CA PRO A 5 10.18 -41.69 -3.59
C PRO A 5 9.01 -40.74 -3.30
N THR A 6 8.66 -40.63 -2.02
CA THR A 6 7.66 -39.67 -1.51
C THR A 6 8.04 -38.25 -1.88
N ARG A 7 7.20 -37.57 -2.67
CA ARG A 7 7.32 -36.15 -3.00
C ARG A 7 7.13 -35.30 -1.74
N LYS A 8 8.22 -35.04 -1.01
CA LYS A 8 8.25 -34.06 0.10
C LYS A 8 7.71 -32.73 -0.43
N ALA A 9 6.56 -32.30 0.08
CA ALA A 9 6.03 -30.97 -0.13
C ALA A 9 7.13 -29.97 0.26
N ARG A 10 7.61 -29.19 -0.71
CA ARG A 10 8.49 -28.06 -0.46
C ARG A 10 7.72 -27.06 0.38
N LYS A 11 7.87 -27.10 1.70
CA LYS A 11 7.65 -25.93 2.54
C LYS A 11 8.64 -24.89 2.05
N ASN A 12 8.21 -24.00 1.15
CA ASN A 12 8.89 -22.73 0.96
C ASN A 12 8.83 -22.04 2.33
N SER A 13 9.88 -22.20 3.13
CA SER A 13 10.12 -21.35 4.28
C SER A 13 10.19 -19.94 3.72
N ALA A 14 9.13 -19.16 3.90
CA ALA A 14 9.15 -17.74 3.56
C ALA A 14 10.41 -17.15 4.20
N LYS A 15 11.29 -16.58 3.39
CA LYS A 15 12.56 -16.05 3.86
C LYS A 15 12.22 -14.92 4.84
N LEU A 16 12.50 -15.15 6.13
CA LEU A 16 12.28 -14.14 7.15
C LEU A 16 13.29 -13.00 6.96
N GLU A 17 12.80 -11.78 6.94
CA GLU A 17 13.61 -10.57 6.92
C GLU A 17 13.57 -9.88 8.29
N ARG A 18 14.66 -9.21 8.67
CA ARG A 18 14.78 -8.54 9.96
C ARG A 18 14.45 -7.06 9.81
N LEU A 19 13.53 -6.58 10.65
CA LEU A 19 13.29 -5.15 10.85
C LEU A 19 14.07 -4.69 12.08
N GLU A 20 15.11 -3.88 11.88
CA GLU A 20 15.95 -3.37 12.96
C GLU A 20 15.69 -1.87 13.16
N ALA A 21 15.40 -1.47 14.40
CA ALA A 21 15.18 -0.09 14.78
C ALA A 21 15.78 0.20 16.15
N ARG A 22 16.42 1.35 16.29
CA ARG A 22 16.86 1.88 17.59
C ARG A 22 15.76 2.76 18.15
N ILE A 23 15.36 2.50 19.38
CA ILE A 23 14.31 3.25 20.08
C ILE A 23 14.83 3.78 21.41
N SER A 24 14.25 4.88 21.88
CA SER A 24 14.52 5.41 23.21
C SER A 24 13.94 4.50 24.30
N ARG A 25 14.42 4.67 25.54
CA ARG A 25 13.88 3.97 26.70
C ARG A 25 12.39 4.26 26.90
N GLU A 26 11.96 5.48 26.63
CA GLU A 26 10.57 5.89 26.76
C GLU A 26 9.67 5.22 25.71
N GLN A 27 10.12 5.19 24.45
CA GLN A 27 9.42 4.46 23.39
C GLN A 27 9.26 2.97 23.74
N LYS A 28 10.33 2.34 24.26
CA LYS A 28 10.28 0.93 24.70
C LYS A 28 9.20 0.70 25.76
N ARG A 29 9.12 1.57 26.77
CA ARG A 29 8.12 1.46 27.86
C ARG A 29 6.69 1.57 27.35
N ILE A 30 6.42 2.51 26.45
CA ILE A 30 5.08 2.71 25.87
C ILE A 30 4.69 1.49 25.03
N ILE A 31 5.61 0.97 24.21
CA ILE A 31 5.39 -0.23 23.39
C ILE A 31 5.14 -1.46 24.26
N GLU A 32 5.94 -1.68 25.31
CA GLU A 32 5.75 -2.78 26.26
C GLU A 32 4.38 -2.73 26.93
N ARG A 33 3.96 -1.55 27.39
CA ARG A 33 2.64 -1.35 27.98
C ARG A 33 1.52 -1.63 26.97
N ALA A 34 1.63 -1.12 25.75
CA ALA A 34 0.64 -1.34 24.71
C ALA A 34 0.51 -2.82 24.31
N ALA A 35 1.65 -3.51 24.17
CA ALA A 35 1.70 -4.94 23.91
C ALA A 35 1.03 -5.75 25.04
N GLY A 36 1.32 -5.40 26.31
CA GLY A 36 0.70 -6.00 27.48
C GLY A 36 -0.83 -5.80 27.52
N LEU A 37 -1.31 -4.59 27.21
CA LEU A 37 -2.76 -4.31 27.11
C LEU A 37 -3.44 -5.11 26.01
N ARG A 38 -2.74 -5.38 24.91
CA ARG A 38 -3.26 -6.19 23.79
C ARG A 38 -3.13 -7.70 24.01
N GLY A 39 -2.43 -8.13 25.07
CA GLY A 39 -2.16 -9.54 25.34
C GLY A 39 -1.18 -10.18 24.35
N THR A 40 -0.34 -9.39 23.68
CA THR A 40 0.62 -9.87 22.66
C THR A 40 2.06 -9.64 23.12
N SER A 41 3.02 -10.37 22.54
CA SER A 41 4.44 -10.03 22.75
C SER A 41 4.79 -8.66 22.16
N VAL A 42 5.88 -8.04 22.62
CA VAL A 42 6.38 -6.78 22.05
C VAL A 42 6.67 -6.92 20.55
N THR A 43 7.32 -8.02 20.15
CA THR A 43 7.64 -8.29 18.75
C THR A 43 6.37 -8.38 17.90
N GLU A 44 5.38 -9.14 18.35
CA GLU A 44 4.11 -9.30 17.65
C GLU A 44 3.34 -7.98 17.56
N PHE A 45 3.31 -7.21 18.66
CA PHE A 45 2.71 -5.89 18.67
C PHE A 45 3.35 -4.96 17.65
N VAL A 46 4.69 -4.90 17.62
CA VAL A 46 5.44 -4.03 16.69
C VAL A 46 5.20 -4.44 15.24
N VAL A 47 5.30 -5.74 14.92
CA VAL A 47 5.07 -6.24 13.55
C VAL A 47 3.65 -5.94 13.09
N ALA A 48 2.64 -6.25 13.91
CA ALA A 48 1.25 -5.98 13.58
C ALA A 48 0.96 -4.49 13.40
N SER A 49 1.51 -3.65 14.30
CA SER A 49 1.31 -2.19 14.23
C SER A 49 1.99 -1.59 13.01
N ALA A 50 3.22 -2.02 12.70
CA ALA A 50 3.94 -1.58 11.51
C ALA A 50 3.21 -2.00 10.22
N GLN A 51 2.72 -3.24 10.16
CA GLN A 51 1.94 -3.73 9.02
C GLN A 51 0.65 -2.92 8.82
N GLN A 52 -0.07 -2.63 9.91
CA GLN A 52 -1.30 -1.84 9.86
C GLN A 52 -1.03 -0.40 9.39
N ALA A 53 0.00 0.25 9.95
CA ALA A 53 0.40 1.60 9.56
C ALA A 53 0.79 1.63 8.07
N ALA A 54 1.68 0.73 7.63
CA ALA A 54 2.11 0.64 6.24
C ALA A 54 0.93 0.41 5.29
N THR A 55 0.02 -0.52 5.62
CA THR A 55 -1.16 -0.80 4.79
C THR A 55 -2.07 0.43 4.67
N THR A 56 -2.22 1.19 5.76
CA THR A 56 -3.04 2.40 5.77
C THR A 56 -2.38 3.48 4.92
N THR A 57 -1.09 3.74 5.12
CA THR A 57 -0.34 4.71 4.31
C THR A 57 -0.40 4.37 2.83
N ILE A 58 -0.18 3.12 2.42
CA ILE A 58 -0.27 2.74 1.00
C ILE A 58 -1.67 3.05 0.45
N LYS A 59 -2.72 2.67 1.18
CA LYS A 59 -4.10 2.94 0.76
C LYS A 59 -4.39 4.43 0.63
N ASP A 60 -3.90 5.25 1.56
CA ASP A 60 -4.15 6.69 1.55
C ASP A 60 -3.51 7.38 0.33
N TYR A 61 -2.38 6.87 -0.16
CA TYR A 61 -1.69 7.42 -1.33
C TYR A 61 -2.17 6.82 -2.66
N GLU A 62 -2.60 5.56 -2.68
CA GLU A 62 -2.97 4.86 -3.92
C GLU A 62 -4.49 4.86 -4.20
N MET A 63 -5.32 5.08 -3.20
CA MET A 63 -6.77 4.97 -3.34
C MET A 63 -7.46 6.34 -3.29
N LEU A 64 -7.97 6.78 -4.44
CA LEU A 64 -8.89 7.92 -4.50
C LEU A 64 -10.31 7.47 -4.10
N ARG A 65 -10.78 7.92 -2.93
CA ARG A 65 -12.18 7.73 -2.51
C ARG A 65 -13.01 8.96 -2.81
N LEU A 66 -13.99 8.80 -3.69
CA LEU A 66 -14.95 9.86 -4.05
C LEU A 66 -16.31 9.59 -3.40
N HIS A 67 -16.94 10.63 -2.88
CA HIS A 67 -18.26 10.59 -2.25
C HIS A 67 -19.17 11.68 -2.82
N GLY A 68 -20.48 11.48 -2.69
CA GLY A 68 -21.49 12.46 -3.11
C GLY A 68 -21.30 12.97 -4.54
N GLU A 69 -21.31 14.29 -4.68
CA GLU A 69 -21.16 14.99 -5.96
C GLU A 69 -19.86 14.65 -6.69
N ALA A 70 -18.75 14.45 -5.97
CA ALA A 70 -17.48 14.11 -6.60
C ALA A 70 -17.53 12.74 -7.29
N ARG A 71 -18.26 11.78 -6.70
CA ARG A 71 -18.50 10.47 -7.31
C ARG A 71 -19.37 10.60 -8.56
N GLU A 72 -20.44 11.40 -8.49
CA GLU A 72 -21.36 11.61 -9.62
C GLU A 72 -20.65 12.30 -10.79
N ALA A 73 -19.88 13.36 -10.51
CA ALA A 73 -19.08 14.05 -11.51
C ALA A 73 -18.08 13.12 -12.20
N PHE A 74 -17.38 12.27 -11.43
CA PHE A 74 -16.43 11.31 -11.96
C PHE A 74 -17.12 10.24 -12.83
N VAL A 75 -18.20 9.64 -12.36
CA VAL A 75 -18.96 8.64 -13.12
C VAL A 75 -19.55 9.24 -14.39
N ASN A 76 -20.12 10.45 -14.31
CA ASN A 76 -20.64 11.14 -15.48
C ASN A 76 -19.55 11.46 -16.49
N ALA A 77 -18.35 11.87 -16.06
CA ALA A 77 -17.22 12.11 -16.96
C ALA A 77 -16.73 10.82 -17.65
N LEU A 78 -16.88 9.64 -17.04
CA LEU A 78 -16.56 8.36 -17.66
C LEU A 78 -17.63 7.90 -18.66
N LEU A 79 -18.91 8.05 -18.32
CA LEU A 79 -20.03 7.59 -19.15
C LEU A 79 -20.36 8.58 -20.28
N ASN A 80 -20.16 9.87 -20.03
CA ASN A 80 -20.44 10.98 -20.94
C ASN A 80 -19.19 11.87 -21.06
N PRO A 81 -18.12 11.39 -21.71
CA PRO A 81 -16.86 12.10 -21.76
C PRO A 81 -17.00 13.47 -22.45
N PRO A 82 -16.66 14.58 -21.79
CA PRO A 82 -16.77 15.91 -22.39
C PRO A 82 -15.69 16.10 -23.46
N ALA A 83 -15.98 16.93 -24.45
CA ALA A 83 -14.99 17.32 -25.45
C ALA A 83 -13.83 18.11 -24.77
N PRO A 84 -12.58 17.91 -25.20
CA PRO A 84 -11.44 18.62 -24.63
C PRO A 84 -11.57 20.13 -24.84
N ASN A 85 -11.38 20.90 -23.77
CA ASN A 85 -11.45 22.36 -23.83
C ASN A 85 -10.24 22.96 -24.56
N ALA A 86 -10.31 24.26 -24.88
CA ALA A 86 -9.25 24.96 -25.60
C ALA A 86 -7.89 24.90 -24.89
N ALA A 87 -7.87 24.87 -23.55
CA ALA A 87 -6.64 24.79 -22.78
C ALA A 87 -5.98 23.40 -22.92
N ALA A 88 -6.76 22.33 -22.86
CA ALA A 88 -6.30 20.95 -23.08
C ALA A 88 -5.72 20.78 -24.50
N LYS A 89 -6.42 21.29 -25.52
CA LYS A 89 -5.93 21.28 -26.91
C LYS A 89 -4.58 22.01 -27.05
N ARG A 90 -4.44 23.20 -26.46
CA ARG A 90 -3.16 23.94 -26.44
C ARG A 90 -2.05 23.18 -25.73
N ALA A 91 -2.35 22.48 -24.63
CA ALA A 91 -1.36 21.71 -23.88
C ALA A 91 -0.79 20.54 -24.71
N VAL A 92 -1.64 19.82 -25.43
CA VAL A 92 -1.22 18.75 -26.36
C VAL A 92 -0.31 19.29 -27.45
N ASN A 93 -0.68 20.41 -28.09
CA ASN A 93 0.15 21.02 -29.14
C ASN A 93 1.54 21.41 -28.63
N ARG A 94 1.64 21.97 -27.42
CA ARG A 94 2.93 22.29 -26.79
C ARG A 94 3.77 21.04 -26.51
N TYR A 95 3.13 19.96 -26.04
CA TYR A 95 3.82 18.70 -25.79
C TYR A 95 4.40 18.13 -27.09
N GLN A 96 3.60 18.08 -28.16
CA GLN A 96 4.01 17.56 -29.47
C GLN A 96 5.21 18.32 -30.06
N GLN A 97 5.19 19.65 -29.98
CA GLN A 97 6.30 20.51 -30.42
C GLN A 97 7.59 20.29 -29.62
N ARG A 98 7.48 19.90 -28.35
CA ARG A 98 8.62 19.61 -27.48
C ARG A 98 9.17 18.20 -27.69
N SER A 99 8.30 17.23 -27.99
CA SER A 99 8.69 15.84 -28.26
C SER A 99 9.20 15.60 -29.69
N SER A 100 8.96 16.54 -30.62
CA SER A 100 9.47 16.50 -32.00
C SER A 100 10.81 17.22 -32.19
N ARG A 101 11.53 17.49 -31.10
CA ARG A 101 12.91 18.02 -31.07
C ARG A 101 13.83 16.96 -30.50
#